data_AF-A0A2V8H4W5-F1
#
_entry.id   AF-A0A2V8H4W5-F1
#
_cell.length_a   1.000
_cell.length_b   1.000
_cell.length_c   1.000
_cell.angle_alpha   90.00
_cell.angle_beta   90.00
_cell.angle_gamma   90.00
#
_symmetry.space_group_name_H-M   'P 1'
#
loop_
_entity.id
_entity.type
_entity.pdbx_description
1 polymer ?
#
loop_
_entity_poly.entity_id
_entity_poly.type
_entity_poly.pdbx_seq_one_letter_code
_entity_poly.pdbx_strand_id
1 'polypeptide(L)' 'MKSYHDIVGDGGSGILEQVAEHRTRIADGLAGVRHLVAVGSGKGGVGKSTLTLHLAGALRARGLRIAILDADFNGPSQ' A
#
# COMPACT_ATOMS: atom_id res chain seq x y z
N MET A 1 -19.21 -32.88 14.56
CA MET A 1 -18.36 -31.66 14.53
C MET A 1 -18.03 -31.40 13.07
N LYS A 2 -18.28 -30.20 12.52
CA LYS A 2 -17.93 -29.89 11.12
C LYS A 2 -16.42 -29.75 10.98
N SER A 3 -15.84 -30.37 9.96
CA SER A 3 -14.45 -30.23 9.53
C SER A 3 -14.27 -28.99 8.66
N TYR A 4 -13.04 -28.50 8.50
CA TYR A 4 -12.72 -27.41 7.58
C TYR A 4 -13.15 -27.71 6.13
N HIS A 5 -13.12 -28.98 5.73
CA HIS A 5 -13.59 -29.43 4.41
C HIS A 5 -15.12 -29.39 4.25
N ASP A 6 -15.87 -29.22 5.34
CA ASP A 6 -17.34 -29.12 5.32
C ASP A 6 -17.81 -27.66 5.22
N ILE A 7 -16.86 -26.70 5.18
CA ILE A 7 -17.15 -25.28 5.01
C ILE A 7 -17.26 -24.98 3.51
N VAL A 8 -18.48 -24.69 3.06
CA VAL A 8 -18.74 -24.24 1.68
C VAL A 8 -18.58 -22.72 1.62
N GLY A 9 -17.88 -22.22 0.60
CA GLY A 9 -17.62 -20.79 0.44
C GLY A 9 -16.54 -20.29 1.41
N ASP A 10 -16.71 -19.09 1.95
CA ASP A 10 -15.75 -18.48 2.88
C ASP A 10 -16.08 -18.74 4.36
N GLY A 11 -17.04 -19.63 4.64
CA GLY A 11 -17.50 -19.93 5.99
C GLY A 11 -18.27 -18.82 6.68
N GLY A 12 -18.82 -17.85 5.93
CA GLY A 12 -19.54 -16.69 6.46
C GLY A 12 -18.61 -15.55 6.89
N SER A 13 -17.33 -15.61 6.50
CA SER A 13 -16.34 -14.60 6.89
C SER A 13 -16.44 -13.30 6.08
N GLY A 14 -17.07 -13.34 4.90
CA GLY A 14 -17.23 -12.18 4.02
C GLY A 14 -15.91 -11.62 3.49
N ILE A 15 -14.84 -12.41 3.43
CA ILE A 15 -13.47 -11.90 3.16
C ILE A 15 -13.41 -11.18 1.82
N LEU A 16 -14.06 -11.73 0.79
CA LEU A 16 -14.03 -11.13 -0.55
C LEU A 16 -14.70 -9.75 -0.57
N GLU A 17 -15.84 -9.61 0.12
CA GLU A 17 -16.54 -8.33 0.26
C GLU A 17 -15.72 -7.34 1.09
N GLN A 18 -15.13 -7.77 2.20
CA GLN A 18 -14.26 -6.92 3.01
C GLN A 18 -13.05 -6.40 2.22
N VAL A 19 -12.44 -7.24 1.39
CA VAL A 19 -11.32 -6.84 0.51
C VAL A 19 -11.80 -5.85 -0.54
N ALA A 20 -12.97 -6.07 -1.13
CA ALA A 20 -13.56 -5.15 -2.11
C ALA A 20 -13.86 -3.78 -1.48
N GLU A 21 -14.51 -3.74 -0.32
CA GLU A 21 -14.78 -2.52 0.44
C GLU A 21 -13.49 -1.78 0.81
N HIS A 22 -12.46 -2.50 1.24
CA HIS A 22 -11.18 -1.91 1.59
C HIS A 22 -10.50 -1.28 0.37
N ARG A 23 -10.58 -1.91 -0.79
CA ARG A 23 -10.07 -1.35 -2.06
C ARG A 23 -10.81 -0.09 -2.47
N THR A 24 -12.14 -0.08 -2.37
CA THR A 24 -12.95 1.13 -2.65
C THR A 24 -12.54 2.28 -1.73
N ARG A 25 -12.39 2.02 -0.43
CA ARG A 25 -11.96 3.04 0.53
C ARG A 25 -10.60 3.63 0.20
N ILE A 26 -9.65 2.81 -0.24
CA ILE A 26 -8.32 3.28 -0.68
C ILE A 26 -8.46 4.13 -1.94
N ALA A 27 -9.25 3.68 -2.92
CA ALA A 27 -9.46 4.42 -4.17
C ALA A 27 -10.08 5.80 -3.90
N ASP A 28 -11.10 5.87 -3.04
CA ASP A 28 -11.74 7.11 -2.64
C ASP A 28 -10.76 8.04 -1.91
N GLY A 29 -9.96 7.50 -0.99
CA GLY A 29 -8.92 8.26 -0.29
C GLY A 29 -7.84 8.82 -1.22
N LEU A 30 -7.58 8.16 -2.34
CA LEU A 30 -6.60 8.57 -3.34
C LEU A 30 -7.20 9.33 -4.54
N ALA A 31 -8.52 9.56 -4.58
CA ALA A 31 -9.20 10.18 -5.72
C ALA A 31 -8.63 11.58 -6.10
N GLY A 32 -8.10 12.31 -5.12
CA GLY A 32 -7.44 13.62 -5.33
C GLY A 32 -5.96 13.54 -5.73
N VAL A 33 -5.35 12.36 -5.74
CA VAL A 33 -3.93 12.14 -6.04
C VAL A 33 -3.75 11.96 -7.54
N ARG A 34 -3.17 12.98 -8.20
CA ARG A 34 -2.96 12.96 -9.66
C ARG A 34 -1.91 11.96 -10.14
N HIS A 35 -0.90 11.71 -9.31
CA HIS A 35 0.23 10.85 -9.65
C HIS A 35 0.64 10.02 -8.43
N LEU A 36 0.78 8.71 -8.64
CA LEU A 36 1.33 7.77 -7.67
C LEU A 36 2.67 7.26 -8.21
N VAL A 37 3.74 7.45 -7.45
CA VAL A 37 5.10 7.04 -7.83
C VAL A 37 5.62 6.06 -6.79
N ALA A 38 5.83 4.80 -7.19
CA ALA A 38 6.42 3.79 -6.34
C ALA A 38 7.95 3.80 -6.46
N VAL A 39 8.66 3.86 -5.34
CA VAL A 39 10.13 3.81 -5.28
C VAL A 39 10.55 2.52 -4.59
N GLY A 40 11.05 1.56 -5.38
CA GLY A 40 11.47 0.23 -4.91
C GLY A 40 12.93 -0.09 -5.21
N SER A 41 13.46 -1.15 -4.58
CA SER A 41 14.79 -1.69 -4.87
C SER A 41 14.83 -3.19 -4.56
N GLY A 42 15.69 -3.92 -5.27
CA GLY A 42 15.92 -5.35 -5.02
C GLY A 42 16.87 -5.64 -3.85
N LYS A 43 17.42 -4.61 -3.19
CA LYS A 43 18.39 -4.76 -2.09
C LYS A 43 18.27 -3.63 -1.06
N GLY A 44 18.54 -3.94 0.20
CA GLY A 44 18.65 -2.96 1.30
C GLY A 44 19.88 -2.05 1.16
N GLY A 45 19.81 -0.84 1.72
CA GLY A 45 20.95 0.08 1.79
C GLY A 45 21.31 0.82 0.50
N VAL A 46 20.54 0.68 -0.59
CA VAL A 46 20.82 1.36 -1.87
C VAL A 46 20.42 2.84 -1.91
N GLY A 47 19.90 3.38 -0.80
CA GLY A 47 19.51 4.80 -0.70
C GLY A 47 18.10 5.14 -1.18
N LYS A 48 17.16 4.17 -1.25
CA LYS A 48 15.76 4.41 -1.62
C LYS A 48 15.14 5.59 -0.87
N SER A 49 15.19 5.58 0.46
CA SER A 49 14.56 6.60 1.30
C SER A 49 15.20 7.98 1.09
N THR A 50 16.52 8.02 0.90
CA THR A 50 17.25 9.25 0.56
C THR A 50 16.79 9.83 -0.77
N LEU A 51 16.61 8.98 -1.79
CA LEU A 51 16.10 9.40 -3.08
C LEU A 51 14.65 9.89 -2.97
N THR A 52 13.78 9.17 -2.27
CA THR A 52 12.37 9.55 -2.05
C THR A 52 12.25 10.92 -1.40
N LEU A 53 13.05 11.20 -0.36
CA LEU A 53 13.04 12.49 0.32
C LEU A 53 13.51 13.64 -0.59
N HIS A 54 14.61 13.46 -1.33
CA HIS A 54 15.10 14.51 -2.24
C HIS A 54 14.15 14.75 -3.42
N LEU A 55 13.56 13.69 -3.98
CA LEU A 55 12.57 13.80 -5.04
C LEU A 55 11.34 14.58 -4.55
N ALA A 56 10.82 14.22 -3.38
CA ALA A 56 9.70 14.91 -2.75
C ALA A 56 10.03 16.39 -2.49
N GLY A 57 11.22 16.69 -1.96
CA GLY A 57 11.71 18.05 -1.74
C GLY A 57 11.77 18.88 -3.03
N ALA A 58 12.33 18.30 -4.10
CA ALA A 58 12.42 18.96 -5.40
C ALA A 58 11.04 19.23 -6.03
N LEU A 59 10.10 18.27 -5.94
CA LEU A 59 8.73 18.46 -6.42
C LEU A 59 7.97 19.48 -5.58
N ARG A 60 8.17 19.47 -4.26
CA ARG A 60 7.59 20.47 -3.35
C ARG A 60 8.11 21.88 -3.63
N ALA A 61 9.41 22.02 -3.92
CA ALA A 61 10.02 23.29 -4.32
C ALA A 61 9.46 23.84 -5.64
N ARG A 62 8.96 22.97 -6.52
CA ARG A 62 8.21 23.34 -7.73
C ARG A 62 6.73 23.67 -7.48
N GLY A 63 6.31 23.79 -6.21
CA GLY A 63 4.95 24.16 -5.83
C GLY A 63 3.93 23.00 -5.84
N LEU A 64 4.38 21.76 -6.02
CA LEU A 64 3.47 20.60 -5.97
C LEU A 64 3.10 20.24 -4.53
N ARG A 65 1.86 19.78 -4.34
CA ARG A 65 1.44 19.10 -3.11
C ARG A 65 1.96 17.67 -3.14
N ILE A 66 2.70 17.29 -2.11
CA ILE A 66 3.38 16.00 -2.02
C ILE A 66 3.02 15.34 -0.70
N ALA A 67 2.80 14.03 -0.75
CA ALA A 67 2.75 13.15 0.40
C ALA A 67 3.72 11.99 0.15
N ILE A 68 4.33 11.48 1.22
CA ILE A 68 5.18 10.28 1.18
C ILE A 68 4.48 9.23 2.03
N LEU A 69 4.36 8.02 1.49
CA LEU A 69 3.99 6.83 2.23
C LEU A 69 5.22 5.93 2.27
N ASP A 70 5.68 5.58 3.48
CA ASP A 70 6.68 4.54 3.64
C ASP A 70 5.97 3.18 3.61
N ALA A 71 6.26 2.40 2.57
CA ALA A 71 5.68 1.08 2.34
C ALA A 71 6.75 -0.02 2.42
N ASP A 72 7.87 0.23 3.10
CA ASP A 72 8.93 -0.76 3.30
C ASP A 72 8.44 -1.85 4.27
N PHE A 73 7.80 -2.89 3.71
CA PHE A 73 7.34 -4.09 4.42
C PHE A 73 8.53 -5.01 4.79
N ASN A 74 9.52 -4.48 5.51
CA ASN A 74 10.56 -5.31 6.13
C ASN A 74 10.07 -5.81 7.48
N GLY A 75 9.26 -6.88 7.45
CA GLY A 75 9.01 -7.72 8.60
C GLY A 75 8.95 -9.19 8.17
N PRO A 76 10.05 -9.96 8.25
CA PRO A 76 9.93 -11.38 8.51
C PRO A 76 9.53 -11.49 9.99
N SER A 77 8.24 -11.59 10.25
CA SER A 77 7.72 -11.99 11.55
C SER A 77 6.78 -13.17 11.36
N GLN A 78 7.35 -14.26 10.84
CA GLN A 78 7.11 -15.66 11.22
C GLN A 78 8.42 -16.41 11.00
#